data_AF-A0A3N4KIH4-F1
#
_entry.id   AF-A0A3N4KIH4-F1
#
_cell.length_a   1.000
_cell.length_b   1.000
_cell.length_c   1.000
_cell.angle_alpha   90.00
_cell.angle_beta   90.00
_cell.angle_gamma   90.00
#
_symmetry.space_group_name_H-M   'P 1'
#
loop_
_entity.id
_entity.type
_entity.pdbx_description
1 polymer ?
#
loop_
_entity_poly.entity_id
_entity_poly.type
_entity_poly.pdbx_seq_one_letter_code
_entity_poly.pdbx_strand_id
1 'polypeptide(L)'
;MPPKGKDTKGMKPSVQKSVQDKTFGLKNKKGGKAQKVIAQLHSQASASGTPEEKRKAAEKAQREAEKKAAEQAKKEVADLFKPVQVQKVPFGVDPKSVVCIYFKNGHCEKGKKCKFSHDLSVERKTLKKNLYEDGRDEGADGEGKKEDDMDNWDEEKLRSVVLSKHGNPKTTTDKVCKFFIEAVENGKYGWFWQCPNGGNDCKYKHSLPPGFVLKTKEQRAAEKALMDKSPLATLTLEDFLEGRRLALTGTLTPVTEETFKKWKLERTSKKEAEEEARRAKEATGRALFEKGDWQNETDSEEEEEEDDDDGDFDLAALRKETEALEADDAPIKVYGS
;
A
#
# COMPACT_ATOMS: atom_id res chain seq x y z
N MET A 1 -60.86 46.27 -7.98
CA MET A 1 -60.43 47.06 -6.80
C MET A 1 -59.18 47.85 -7.16
N PRO A 2 -59.17 49.18 -7.03
CA PRO A 2 -58.04 50.03 -7.40
C PRO A 2 -56.87 49.89 -6.40
N PRO A 3 -55.61 49.85 -6.86
CA PRO A 3 -54.47 49.66 -5.97
C PRO A 3 -54.30 50.86 -5.03
N LYS A 4 -54.29 50.55 -3.72
CA LYS A 4 -54.03 51.45 -2.60
C LYS A 4 -52.70 52.18 -2.81
N GLY A 5 -52.73 53.50 -2.64
CA GLY A 5 -51.67 54.44 -2.94
C GLY A 5 -50.31 54.14 -2.29
N LYS A 6 -49.26 54.22 -3.11
CA LYS A 6 -47.86 54.14 -2.68
C LYS A 6 -46.92 55.08 -3.46
N ASP A 7 -47.37 56.20 -4.01
CA ASP A 7 -46.52 56.95 -4.98
C ASP A 7 -45.97 58.31 -4.50
N THR A 8 -45.96 58.57 -3.19
CA THR A 8 -45.38 59.83 -2.68
C THR A 8 -44.43 59.68 -1.49
N LYS A 9 -44.17 58.47 -0.99
CA LYS A 9 -43.30 58.27 0.18
C LYS A 9 -41.82 58.35 -0.22
N GLY A 10 -41.21 59.54 -0.13
CA GLY A 10 -39.78 59.75 -0.38
C GLY A 10 -39.39 61.11 -0.97
N MET A 11 -40.37 61.96 -1.29
CA MET A 11 -40.12 63.27 -1.91
C MET A 11 -40.21 64.42 -0.90
N LYS A 12 -39.40 65.47 -1.07
CA LYS A 12 -39.46 66.67 -0.21
C LYS A 12 -40.90 67.24 -0.20
N PRO A 13 -41.43 67.70 0.96
CA PRO A 13 -42.83 68.13 1.09
C PRO A 13 -43.27 69.23 0.11
N SER A 14 -42.36 70.15 -0.24
CA SER A 14 -42.63 71.21 -1.22
C SER A 14 -42.86 70.67 -2.63
N VAL A 15 -42.07 69.67 -3.04
CA VAL A 15 -42.19 69.06 -4.36
C VAL A 15 -43.39 68.11 -4.42
N GLN A 16 -43.70 67.40 -3.33
CA GLN A 16 -44.95 66.63 -3.23
C GLN A 16 -46.18 67.51 -3.44
N LYS A 17 -46.24 68.69 -2.80
CA LYS A 17 -47.33 69.65 -2.99
C LYS A 17 -47.41 70.13 -4.45
N SER A 18 -46.28 70.47 -5.06
CA SER A 18 -46.25 70.92 -6.46
C SER A 18 -46.69 69.85 -7.47
N VAL A 19 -46.37 68.57 -7.21
CA VAL A 19 -46.79 67.45 -8.06
C VAL A 19 -48.27 67.17 -7.83
N GLN A 20 -48.74 67.20 -6.59
CA GLN A 20 -50.15 66.99 -6.26
C GLN A 20 -51.05 68.05 -6.90
N ASP A 21 -50.61 69.30 -6.92
CA ASP A 21 -51.31 70.43 -7.52
C ASP A 21 -51.34 70.34 -9.06
N LYS A 22 -50.19 70.13 -9.70
CA LYS A 22 -50.10 69.93 -11.17
C LYS A 22 -50.84 68.68 -11.68
N THR A 23 -51.06 67.70 -10.81
CA THR A 23 -51.79 66.46 -11.16
C THR A 23 -53.25 66.46 -10.69
N PHE A 24 -53.70 67.47 -9.92
CA PHE A 24 -55.02 67.52 -9.29
C PHE A 24 -56.17 67.47 -10.31
N GLY A 25 -56.08 68.23 -11.41
CA GLY A 25 -57.10 68.22 -12.47
C GLY A 25 -57.01 67.07 -13.47
N LEU A 26 -55.85 66.40 -13.58
CA LEU A 26 -55.64 65.30 -14.53
C LEU A 26 -56.05 63.94 -13.96
N LYS A 27 -56.08 63.80 -12.63
CA LYS A 27 -56.47 62.55 -11.93
C LYS A 27 -57.93 62.15 -12.16
N ASN A 28 -58.81 63.11 -12.46
CA ASN A 28 -60.24 62.85 -12.69
C ASN A 28 -60.55 62.47 -14.16
N LYS A 29 -59.56 62.52 -15.06
CA LYS A 29 -59.71 62.19 -16.48
C LYS A 29 -59.21 60.76 -16.72
N LYS A 30 -60.13 59.79 -16.86
CA LYS A 30 -59.85 58.35 -17.06
C LYS A 30 -59.31 58.01 -18.47
N GLY A 31 -58.35 58.77 -18.97
CA GLY A 31 -57.70 58.53 -20.26
C GLY A 31 -56.26 58.06 -20.08
N GLY A 32 -55.83 57.03 -20.83
CA GLY A 32 -54.46 56.51 -20.76
C GLY A 32 -53.38 57.55 -21.05
N LYS A 33 -53.69 58.59 -21.85
CA LYS A 33 -52.79 59.74 -22.08
C LYS A 33 -52.59 60.57 -20.80
N ALA A 34 -53.64 60.81 -20.01
CA ALA A 34 -53.56 61.54 -18.75
C ALA A 34 -52.78 60.75 -17.69
N GLN A 35 -52.98 59.43 -17.60
CA GLN A 35 -52.19 58.59 -16.69
C GLN A 35 -50.69 58.57 -17.05
N LYS A 36 -50.33 58.52 -18.35
CA LYS A 36 -48.93 58.60 -18.79
C LYS A 36 -48.28 59.94 -18.41
N VAL A 37 -49.00 61.05 -18.56
CA VAL A 37 -48.50 62.38 -18.15
C VAL A 37 -48.34 62.48 -16.64
N ILE A 38 -49.26 61.91 -15.84
CA ILE A 38 -49.12 61.85 -14.38
C ILE A 38 -47.90 60.99 -13.99
N ALA A 39 -47.70 59.83 -14.61
CA ALA A 39 -46.55 58.98 -14.37
C ALA A 39 -45.22 59.67 -14.73
N GLN A 40 -45.20 60.42 -15.84
CA GLN A 40 -44.04 61.21 -16.26
C GLN A 40 -43.74 62.38 -15.31
N LEU A 41 -44.76 63.06 -14.79
CA LEU A 41 -44.57 64.12 -13.79
C LEU A 41 -44.10 63.56 -12.45
N HIS A 42 -44.59 62.38 -12.04
CA HIS A 42 -44.10 61.68 -10.85
C HIS A 42 -42.65 61.19 -11.01
N SER A 43 -42.26 60.68 -12.19
CA SER A 43 -40.87 60.25 -12.44
C SER A 43 -39.88 61.41 -12.55
N GLN A 44 -40.30 62.55 -13.12
CA GLN A 44 -39.48 63.77 -13.14
C GLN A 44 -39.29 64.36 -11.74
N ALA A 45 -40.32 64.30 -10.90
CA ALA A 45 -40.22 64.74 -9.51
C ALA A 45 -39.33 63.82 -8.68
N SER A 46 -39.50 62.49 -8.76
CA SER A 46 -38.64 61.56 -8.02
C SER A 46 -37.18 61.61 -8.48
N ALA A 47 -36.93 62.01 -9.74
CA ALA A 47 -35.61 62.26 -10.27
C ALA A 47 -35.01 63.63 -9.90
N SER A 48 -35.66 64.49 -9.09
CA SER A 48 -35.13 65.83 -8.74
C SER A 48 -34.42 65.86 -7.38
N GLY A 49 -33.36 65.07 -7.21
CA GLY A 49 -32.34 65.28 -6.15
C GLY A 49 -31.42 66.46 -6.49
N THR A 50 -30.70 67.02 -5.50
CA THR A 50 -29.66 68.03 -5.77
C THR A 50 -28.57 67.44 -6.70
N PRO A 51 -27.88 68.25 -7.52
CA PRO A 51 -26.82 67.77 -8.42
C PRO A 51 -25.73 66.97 -7.68
N GLU A 52 -25.42 67.35 -6.44
CA GLU A 52 -24.46 66.65 -5.59
C GLU A 52 -24.97 65.29 -5.09
N GLU A 53 -26.24 65.18 -4.69
CA GLU A 53 -26.84 63.89 -4.29
C GLU A 53 -26.89 62.90 -5.47
N LYS A 54 -27.15 63.39 -6.69
CA LYS A 54 -27.13 62.56 -7.90
C LYS A 54 -25.72 62.10 -8.26
N ARG A 55 -24.71 62.97 -8.13
CA ARG A 55 -23.31 62.60 -8.34
C ARG A 55 -22.86 61.55 -7.33
N LYS A 56 -23.19 61.73 -6.05
CA LYS A 56 -22.86 60.78 -4.98
C LYS A 56 -23.58 59.43 -5.12
N ALA A 57 -24.83 59.43 -5.57
CA ALA A 57 -25.58 58.20 -5.87
C ALA A 57 -25.02 57.47 -7.11
N ALA A 58 -24.66 58.21 -8.16
CA ALA A 58 -24.03 57.65 -9.36
C ALA A 58 -22.65 57.07 -9.06
N GLU A 59 -21.83 57.75 -8.27
CA GLU A 59 -20.51 57.27 -7.84
C GLU A 59 -20.61 56.01 -6.98
N LYS A 60 -21.58 55.95 -6.05
CA LYS A 60 -21.84 54.75 -5.26
C LYS A 60 -22.30 53.57 -6.13
N ALA A 61 -23.19 53.82 -7.10
CA ALA A 61 -23.65 52.81 -8.04
C ALA A 61 -22.52 52.32 -8.96
N GLN A 62 -21.63 53.21 -9.42
CA GLN A 62 -20.44 52.85 -10.19
C GLN A 62 -19.46 52.02 -9.36
N ARG A 63 -19.21 52.40 -8.10
CA ARG A 63 -18.34 51.64 -7.18
C ARG A 63 -18.91 50.27 -6.82
N GLU A 64 -20.22 50.14 -6.68
CA GLU A 64 -20.88 48.84 -6.47
C GLU A 64 -20.87 47.98 -7.73
N ALA A 65 -21.03 48.58 -8.92
CA ALA A 65 -20.91 47.89 -10.20
C ALA A 65 -19.48 47.41 -10.45
N GLU A 66 -18.48 48.24 -10.16
CA GLU A 66 -17.06 47.89 -10.29
C GLU A 66 -16.64 46.80 -9.30
N LYS A 67 -17.15 46.84 -8.06
CA LYS A 67 -16.95 45.74 -7.09
C LYS A 67 -17.57 44.44 -7.56
N LYS A 68 -18.78 44.48 -8.13
CA LYS A 68 -19.43 43.28 -8.69
C LYS A 68 -18.69 42.76 -9.92
N ALA A 69 -18.25 43.64 -10.81
CA ALA A 69 -17.44 43.27 -11.97
C ALA A 69 -16.09 42.67 -11.56
N ALA A 70 -15.43 43.23 -10.54
CA ALA A 70 -14.18 42.71 -9.99
C ALA A 70 -14.38 41.35 -9.30
N GLU A 71 -15.52 41.14 -8.60
CA GLU A 71 -15.84 39.85 -8.00
C GLU A 71 -16.16 38.78 -9.07
N GLN A 72 -16.88 39.16 -10.13
CA GLN A 72 -17.16 38.29 -11.28
C GLN A 72 -15.87 37.93 -12.02
N ALA A 73 -15.00 38.91 -12.31
CA ALA A 73 -13.70 38.65 -12.94
C ALA A 73 -12.82 37.73 -12.08
N LYS A 74 -12.82 37.87 -10.75
CA LYS A 74 -12.10 36.94 -9.86
C LYS A 74 -12.67 35.52 -9.91
N LYS A 75 -13.99 35.36 -10.01
CA LYS A 75 -14.65 34.05 -10.16
C LYS A 75 -14.29 33.40 -11.50
N GLU A 76 -14.36 34.16 -12.60
CA GLU A 76 -14.01 33.68 -13.94
C GLU A 76 -12.52 33.30 -14.04
N VAL A 77 -11.63 34.09 -13.44
CA VAL A 77 -10.20 33.76 -13.34
C VAL A 77 -10.00 32.48 -12.51
N ALA A 78 -10.66 32.35 -11.37
CA ALA A 78 -10.57 31.14 -10.54
C ALA A 78 -11.10 29.89 -11.26
N ASP A 79 -12.12 30.02 -12.10
CA ASP A 79 -12.65 28.93 -12.91
C ASP A 79 -11.72 28.57 -14.09
N LEU A 80 -11.06 29.56 -14.69
CA LEU A 80 -10.09 29.33 -15.77
C LEU A 80 -8.80 28.65 -15.28
N PHE A 81 -8.35 28.96 -14.05
CA PHE A 81 -7.14 28.37 -13.46
C PHE A 81 -7.38 27.05 -12.72
N LYS A 82 -8.59 26.45 -12.77
CA LYS A 82 -8.81 25.10 -12.23
C LYS A 82 -8.02 24.08 -13.08
N PRO A 83 -7.05 23.37 -12.50
CA PRO A 83 -6.24 22.42 -13.24
C PRO A 83 -7.13 21.27 -13.73
N VAL A 84 -7.08 20.99 -15.03
CA VAL A 84 -7.74 19.82 -15.63
C VAL A 84 -7.07 18.56 -15.09
N GLN A 85 -7.70 17.92 -14.11
CA GLN A 85 -7.21 16.69 -13.51
C GLN A 85 -7.48 15.52 -14.47
N VAL A 86 -6.45 15.10 -15.21
CA VAL A 86 -6.49 13.90 -16.05
C VAL A 86 -6.19 12.68 -15.18
N GLN A 87 -7.21 11.88 -14.91
CA GLN A 87 -7.10 10.62 -14.17
C GLN A 87 -6.40 9.55 -15.02
N LYS A 88 -5.12 9.27 -14.74
CA LYS A 88 -4.36 8.18 -15.38
C LYS A 88 -4.68 6.86 -14.68
N VAL A 89 -5.18 5.89 -15.44
CA VAL A 89 -5.42 4.53 -14.95
C VAL A 89 -4.24 3.65 -15.38
N PRO A 90 -3.61 2.89 -14.47
CA PRO A 90 -2.59 1.92 -14.81
C PRO A 90 -3.09 0.86 -15.79
N PHE A 91 -2.20 0.35 -16.65
CA PHE A 91 -2.54 -0.67 -17.64
C PHE A 91 -3.02 -1.95 -16.94
N GLY A 92 -4.18 -2.48 -17.35
CA GLY A 92 -4.79 -3.70 -16.77
C GLY A 92 -5.83 -3.47 -15.67
N VAL A 93 -6.12 -2.23 -15.26
CA VAL A 93 -7.19 -1.92 -14.29
C VAL A 93 -8.43 -1.40 -15.02
N ASP A 94 -9.58 -2.02 -14.78
CA ASP A 94 -10.84 -1.61 -15.39
C ASP A 94 -11.19 -0.17 -14.98
N PRO A 95 -11.43 0.76 -15.91
CA PRO A 95 -11.68 2.16 -15.58
C PRO A 95 -12.89 2.38 -14.66
N LYS A 96 -13.86 1.47 -14.68
CA LYS A 96 -15.05 1.47 -13.83
C LYS A 96 -14.80 1.00 -12.40
N SER A 97 -13.63 0.45 -12.11
CA SER A 97 -13.20 0.11 -10.75
C SER A 97 -12.57 1.30 -10.02
N VAL A 98 -12.36 2.43 -10.72
CA VAL A 98 -11.76 3.64 -10.13
C VAL A 98 -12.84 4.73 -10.03
N VAL A 99 -12.94 5.39 -8.88
CA VAL A 99 -13.90 6.47 -8.65
C VAL A 99 -13.58 7.67 -9.54
N CYS A 100 -14.61 8.22 -10.17
CA CYS A 100 -14.52 9.40 -11.03
C CYS A 100 -14.13 10.63 -10.21
N ILE A 101 -12.98 11.25 -10.53
CA ILE A 101 -12.54 12.49 -9.86
C ILE A 101 -13.57 13.62 -10.03
N TYR A 102 -14.18 13.73 -11.21
CA TYR A 102 -15.21 14.75 -11.47
C TYR A 102 -16.50 14.49 -10.67
N PHE A 103 -16.83 13.22 -10.40
CA PHE A 103 -17.98 12.89 -9.57
C PHE A 103 -17.70 13.19 -8.10
N LYS A 104 -16.48 12.87 -7.65
CA LYS A 104 -15.99 13.22 -6.31
C LYS A 104 -16.02 14.73 -6.07
N ASN A 105 -15.68 15.52 -7.10
CA ASN A 105 -15.73 16.98 -7.06
C ASN A 105 -17.12 17.57 -7.36
N GLY A 106 -18.16 16.73 -7.56
CA GLY A 106 -19.54 17.17 -7.80
C GLY A 106 -19.82 17.77 -9.19
N HIS A 107 -18.92 17.64 -10.15
CA HIS A 107 -18.99 18.26 -11.48
C HIS A 107 -18.91 17.24 -12.63
N CYS A 108 -19.45 16.03 -12.44
CA CYS A 108 -19.44 15.01 -13.49
C CYS A 108 -20.67 15.14 -14.41
N GLU A 109 -20.47 15.70 -15.61
CA GLU A 109 -21.51 15.80 -16.64
C GLU A 109 -21.87 14.46 -17.30
N LYS A 110 -21.01 13.44 -17.14
CA LYS A 110 -21.14 12.14 -17.82
C LYS A 110 -22.10 11.17 -17.13
N GLY A 111 -22.53 11.47 -15.90
CA GLY A 111 -23.54 10.69 -15.16
C GLY A 111 -23.27 9.18 -15.20
N LYS A 112 -24.32 8.38 -15.48
CA LYS A 112 -24.23 6.90 -15.55
C LYS A 112 -23.37 6.37 -16.73
N LYS A 113 -23.07 7.20 -17.72
CA LYS A 113 -22.21 6.85 -18.87
C LYS A 113 -20.74 7.20 -18.63
N CYS A 114 -20.38 7.65 -17.43
CA CYS A 114 -19.00 7.91 -17.09
C CYS A 114 -18.15 6.63 -17.21
N LYS A 115 -16.92 6.77 -17.74
CA LYS A 115 -15.93 5.69 -17.82
C LYS A 115 -15.46 5.23 -16.44
N PHE A 116 -15.63 6.07 -15.43
CA PHE A 116 -15.21 5.87 -14.04
C PHE A 116 -16.41 5.66 -13.12
N SER A 117 -16.20 5.00 -11.97
CA SER A 117 -17.26 4.70 -11.00
C SER A 117 -17.81 5.95 -10.34
N HIS A 118 -19.12 5.98 -10.12
CA HIS A 118 -19.81 6.97 -9.27
C HIS A 118 -20.21 6.39 -7.90
N ASP A 119 -19.64 5.25 -7.51
CA ASP A 119 -19.84 4.67 -6.19
C ASP A 119 -18.68 5.07 -5.25
N LEU A 120 -19.00 5.86 -4.23
CA LEU A 120 -18.07 6.31 -3.19
C LEU A 120 -17.55 5.16 -2.31
N SER A 121 -18.25 4.02 -2.30
CA SER A 121 -17.85 2.83 -1.53
C SER A 121 -16.60 2.16 -2.09
N VAL A 122 -16.29 2.40 -3.37
CA VAL A 122 -15.08 1.90 -4.04
C VAL A 122 -13.83 2.60 -3.51
N GLU A 123 -13.95 3.84 -3.03
CA GLU A 123 -12.81 4.58 -2.47
C GLU A 123 -12.45 4.13 -1.04
N ARG A 124 -13.42 3.70 -0.22
CA ARG A 124 -13.14 3.18 1.15
C ARG A 124 -12.29 1.91 1.14
N LYS A 125 -12.35 1.13 0.06
CA LYS A 125 -11.48 -0.02 -0.20
C LYS A 125 -10.03 0.37 -0.55
N THR A 126 -9.65 1.64 -0.48
CA THR A 126 -8.28 2.11 -0.77
C THR A 126 -7.58 2.75 0.43
N LEU A 127 -8.20 2.72 1.62
CA LEU A 127 -7.52 3.09 2.85
C LEU A 127 -6.30 2.17 3.02
N LYS A 128 -5.11 2.78 3.07
CA LYS A 128 -3.84 2.06 3.12
C LYS A 128 -3.84 1.20 4.39
N LYS A 129 -3.81 -0.12 4.21
CA LYS A 129 -3.62 -1.07 5.30
C LYS A 129 -2.33 -0.69 6.04
N ASN A 130 -2.42 -0.50 7.36
CA ASN A 130 -1.28 -0.09 8.18
C ASN A 130 -0.19 -1.17 8.11
N LEU A 131 1.02 -0.79 7.69
CA LEU A 131 2.12 -1.74 7.43
C LEU A 131 2.62 -2.48 8.69
N TYR A 132 2.31 -1.93 9.86
CA TYR A 132 2.75 -2.41 11.15
C TYR A 132 1.66 -3.20 11.90
N GLU A 133 0.44 -3.25 11.35
CA GLU A 133 -0.69 -3.97 11.94
C GLU A 133 -1.08 -5.12 11.00
N ASP A 134 -1.09 -6.34 11.52
CA ASP A 134 -1.55 -7.50 10.74
C ASP A 134 -3.08 -7.45 10.71
N GLY A 135 -3.70 -7.14 9.57
CA GLY A 135 -5.17 -7.09 9.48
C GLY A 135 -5.87 -8.45 9.57
N ARG A 136 -5.21 -9.47 10.13
CA ARG A 136 -5.82 -10.69 10.67
C ARG A 136 -6.18 -10.56 12.15
N ASP A 137 -5.50 -9.69 12.91
CA ASP A 137 -5.83 -9.35 14.30
C ASP A 137 -7.12 -8.51 14.39
N GLU A 138 -7.38 -7.66 13.39
CA GLU A 138 -8.59 -6.83 13.33
C GLU A 138 -9.90 -7.66 13.27
N GLY A 139 -9.85 -8.89 12.75
CA GLY A 139 -11.02 -9.77 12.62
C GLY A 139 -11.25 -10.75 13.76
N ALA A 140 -10.35 -10.82 14.74
CA ALA A 140 -10.43 -11.77 15.85
C ALA A 140 -10.48 -11.11 17.23
N ASP A 141 -9.87 -9.94 17.42
CA ASP A 141 -9.59 -9.44 18.77
C ASP A 141 -9.59 -7.90 18.93
N GLY A 142 -10.00 -7.14 17.90
CA GLY A 142 -9.75 -5.69 17.83
C GLY A 142 -10.81 -4.74 18.41
N GLU A 143 -12.11 -5.10 18.42
CA GLU A 143 -13.18 -4.12 18.69
C GLU A 143 -14.15 -4.48 19.85
N GLY A 144 -13.91 -5.60 20.57
CA GLY A 144 -14.79 -6.04 21.67
C GLY A 144 -14.18 -6.09 23.08
N LYS A 145 -12.85 -5.91 23.23
CA LYS A 145 -12.13 -6.28 24.47
C LYS A 145 -12.00 -5.21 25.56
N LYS A 146 -12.66 -4.05 25.43
CA LYS A 146 -12.65 -3.03 26.51
C LYS A 146 -13.96 -2.91 27.29
N GLU A 147 -15.00 -3.65 26.91
CA GLU A 147 -16.29 -3.64 27.62
C GLU A 147 -16.77 -5.04 28.08
N ASP A 148 -16.09 -6.13 27.72
CA ASP A 148 -16.44 -7.50 28.16
C ASP A 148 -15.58 -7.91 29.37
N ASP A 149 -15.97 -7.49 30.58
CA ASP A 149 -15.41 -7.94 31.86
C ASP A 149 -15.86 -9.39 32.16
N MET A 150 -14.99 -10.21 32.75
CA MET A 150 -15.17 -11.67 32.87
C MET A 150 -16.38 -12.06 33.76
N ASP A 151 -16.84 -11.11 34.58
CA ASP A 151 -17.93 -11.29 35.53
C ASP A 151 -19.33 -11.40 34.88
N ASN A 152 -19.48 -11.09 33.59
CA ASN A 152 -20.80 -11.09 32.90
C ASN A 152 -20.93 -12.22 31.86
N TRP A 153 -20.16 -13.31 32.00
CA TRP A 153 -20.16 -14.43 31.06
C TRP A 153 -20.96 -15.62 31.59
N ASP A 154 -22.04 -15.97 30.89
CA ASP A 154 -22.84 -17.16 31.19
C ASP A 154 -22.06 -18.47 30.91
N GLU A 155 -22.46 -19.56 31.56
CA GLU A 155 -21.85 -20.91 31.45
C GLU A 155 -21.73 -21.41 29.99
N GLU A 156 -22.67 -21.07 29.11
CA GLU A 156 -22.57 -21.38 27.67
C GLU A 156 -21.53 -20.52 26.94
N LYS A 157 -21.37 -19.25 27.33
CA LYS A 157 -20.30 -18.36 26.81
C LYS A 157 -18.93 -18.84 27.31
N LEU A 158 -18.86 -19.32 28.56
CA LEU A 158 -17.66 -19.95 29.11
C LEU A 158 -17.31 -21.26 28.39
N ARG A 159 -18.29 -22.15 28.17
CA ARG A 159 -18.11 -23.41 27.45
C ARG A 159 -17.72 -23.20 25.99
N SER A 160 -18.29 -22.20 25.31
CA SER A 160 -17.91 -21.86 23.93
C SER A 160 -16.53 -21.23 23.85
N VAL A 161 -16.13 -20.40 24.81
CA VAL A 161 -14.76 -19.87 24.88
C VAL A 161 -13.76 -20.99 25.18
N VAL A 162 -14.06 -21.91 26.08
CA VAL A 162 -13.23 -23.10 26.37
C VAL A 162 -13.14 -24.02 25.13
N LEU A 163 -14.25 -24.31 24.45
CA LEU A 163 -14.23 -25.04 23.17
C LEU A 163 -13.42 -24.32 22.09
N SER A 164 -13.50 -22.98 22.02
CA SER A 164 -12.75 -22.17 21.04
C SER A 164 -11.26 -22.06 21.38
N LYS A 165 -10.90 -22.15 22.68
CA LYS A 165 -9.52 -22.20 23.18
C LYS A 165 -8.85 -23.55 22.92
N HIS A 166 -9.63 -24.63 22.86
CA HIS A 166 -9.18 -25.95 22.42
C HIS A 166 -9.21 -26.13 20.89
N GLY A 167 -9.64 -25.11 20.14
CA GLY A 167 -9.46 -25.06 18.69
C GLY A 167 -8.00 -24.80 18.35
N ASN A 168 -7.39 -25.69 17.55
CA ASN A 168 -6.00 -25.66 17.10
C ASN A 168 -5.44 -24.22 17.05
N PRO A 169 -4.53 -23.82 17.97
CA PRO A 169 -4.00 -22.47 18.00
C PRO A 169 -3.46 -22.17 16.62
N LYS A 170 -3.95 -21.09 15.98
CA LYS A 170 -3.42 -20.65 14.69
C LYS A 170 -1.91 -20.61 14.84
N THR A 171 -1.21 -21.39 14.02
CA THR A 171 0.26 -21.55 14.07
C THR A 171 0.93 -20.30 13.50
N THR A 172 0.59 -19.13 14.04
CA THR A 172 1.20 -17.85 13.69
C THR A 172 2.50 -17.73 14.46
N THR A 173 3.59 -18.03 13.77
CA THR A 173 4.95 -17.76 14.24
C THR A 173 5.20 -16.24 14.24
N ASP A 174 5.96 -15.75 15.21
CA ASP A 174 6.37 -14.32 15.29
C ASP A 174 7.41 -13.94 14.21
N LYS A 175 7.84 -14.91 13.40
CA LYS A 175 8.68 -14.69 12.24
C LYS A 175 7.86 -14.02 11.13
N VAL A 176 8.40 -12.94 10.58
CA VAL A 176 7.78 -12.21 9.47
C VAL A 176 7.90 -13.00 8.17
N CYS A 177 6.82 -13.01 7.38
CA CYS A 177 6.78 -13.75 6.13
C CYS A 177 7.79 -13.19 5.11
N LYS A 178 8.62 -14.05 4.52
CA LYS A 178 9.60 -13.67 3.49
C LYS A 178 8.93 -12.98 2.29
N PHE A 179 7.82 -13.54 1.80
CA PHE A 179 7.07 -12.98 0.67
C PHE A 179 6.44 -11.62 1.00
N PHE A 180 6.11 -11.38 2.27
CA PHE A 180 5.63 -10.08 2.73
C PHE A 180 6.75 -9.05 2.70
N ILE A 181 7.95 -9.39 3.21
CA ILE A 181 9.13 -8.50 3.11
C ILE A 181 9.41 -8.19 1.64
N GLU A 182 9.44 -9.19 0.76
CA GLU A 182 9.65 -8.97 -0.68
C GLU A 182 8.55 -8.11 -1.32
N ALA A 183 7.29 -8.31 -0.95
CA ALA A 183 6.17 -7.54 -1.50
C ALA A 183 6.20 -6.07 -1.04
N VAL A 184 6.52 -5.84 0.22
CA VAL A 184 6.68 -4.49 0.79
C VAL A 184 7.90 -3.82 0.17
N GLU A 185 9.02 -4.53 0.05
CA GLU A 185 10.22 -4.02 -0.59
C GLU A 185 10.00 -3.65 -2.06
N ASN A 186 9.21 -4.45 -2.78
CA ASN A 186 8.85 -4.18 -4.17
C ASN A 186 7.70 -3.17 -4.34
N GLY A 187 7.13 -2.65 -3.24
CA GLY A 187 5.99 -1.74 -3.28
C GLY A 187 4.71 -2.37 -3.84
N LYS A 188 4.65 -3.70 -3.88
CA LYS A 188 3.50 -4.49 -4.35
C LYS A 188 2.55 -4.86 -3.21
N TYR A 189 2.96 -4.64 -1.96
CA TYR A 189 2.08 -4.80 -0.80
C TYR A 189 0.98 -3.73 -0.85
N GLY A 190 -0.27 -4.17 -1.00
CA GLY A 190 -1.44 -3.32 -1.15
C GLY A 190 -2.73 -4.11 -1.01
N TRP A 191 -3.85 -3.46 -1.30
CA TRP A 191 -5.21 -3.99 -1.07
C TRP A 191 -5.48 -5.38 -1.67
N PHE A 192 -4.82 -5.73 -2.78
CA PHE A 192 -5.02 -7.02 -3.45
C PHE A 192 -3.85 -7.99 -3.27
N TRP A 193 -2.88 -7.68 -2.41
CA TRP A 193 -1.74 -8.57 -2.20
C TRP A 193 -2.13 -9.74 -1.29
N GLN A 194 -2.11 -10.95 -1.85
CA GLN A 194 -2.25 -12.19 -1.10
C GLN A 194 -0.91 -12.89 -1.01
N CYS A 195 -0.56 -13.35 0.20
CA CYS A 195 0.67 -14.08 0.42
C CYS A 195 0.66 -15.40 -0.38
N PRO A 196 1.68 -15.71 -1.20
CA PRO A 196 1.77 -16.98 -1.91
C PRO A 196 1.85 -18.20 -0.98
N ASN A 197 2.28 -18.00 0.27
CA ASN A 197 2.41 -19.04 1.30
C ASN A 197 1.13 -19.21 2.13
N GLY A 198 -0.04 -19.13 1.48
CA GLY A 198 -1.34 -19.42 2.12
C GLY A 198 -2.26 -18.21 2.36
N GLY A 199 -2.06 -17.07 1.71
CA GLY A 199 -2.98 -15.93 1.77
C GLY A 199 -3.17 -15.39 3.18
N ASN A 200 -4.35 -15.65 3.77
CA ASN A 200 -4.66 -15.30 5.16
C ASN A 200 -4.22 -16.37 6.17
N ASP A 201 -3.99 -17.61 5.73
CA ASP A 201 -3.59 -18.75 6.56
C ASP A 201 -2.07 -18.92 6.63
N CYS A 202 -1.31 -17.91 6.19
CA CYS A 202 0.15 -17.98 6.28
C CYS A 202 0.59 -18.11 7.75
N LYS A 203 1.43 -19.11 8.03
CA LYS A 203 2.01 -19.35 9.36
C LYS A 203 2.93 -18.23 9.86
N TYR A 204 3.28 -17.29 9.00
CA TYR A 204 4.20 -16.18 9.29
C TYR A 204 3.44 -14.85 9.38
N LYS A 205 3.97 -13.90 10.15
CA LYS A 205 3.35 -12.59 10.37
C LYS A 205 3.42 -11.71 9.10
N HIS A 206 2.34 -10.99 8.78
CA HIS A 206 2.26 -10.06 7.66
C HIS A 206 2.30 -8.59 8.12
N SER A 207 3.16 -8.31 9.09
CA SER A 207 3.49 -6.95 9.56
C SER A 207 5.00 -6.83 9.77
N LEU A 208 5.53 -5.63 9.54
CA LEU A 208 6.94 -5.36 9.81
C LEU A 208 7.17 -5.38 11.33
N PRO A 209 8.33 -5.89 11.80
CA PRO A 209 8.68 -5.77 13.21
C PRO A 209 8.71 -4.28 13.62
N PRO A 210 8.27 -3.94 14.84
CA PRO A 210 8.31 -2.57 15.31
C PRO A 210 9.75 -2.05 15.28
N GLY A 211 10.00 -1.00 14.50
CA GLY A 211 11.34 -0.40 14.31
C GLY A 211 12.06 -0.78 13.01
N PHE A 212 11.53 -1.68 12.18
CA PHE A 212 12.11 -1.97 10.86
C PHE A 212 11.79 -0.85 9.87
N VAL A 213 12.81 -0.09 9.47
CA VAL A 213 12.69 0.98 8.47
C VAL A 213 13.02 0.41 7.10
N LEU A 214 12.07 0.49 6.16
CA LEU A 214 12.30 0.07 4.78
C LEU A 214 13.40 0.92 4.13
N LYS A 215 14.42 0.24 3.59
CA LYS A 215 15.43 0.88 2.73
C LYS A 215 14.73 1.54 1.55
N THR A 216 15.10 2.77 1.23
CA THR A 216 14.51 3.48 0.07
C THR A 216 14.91 2.76 -1.23
N LYS A 217 14.10 2.94 -2.29
CA LYS A 217 14.39 2.37 -3.61
C LYS A 217 15.78 2.77 -4.12
N GLU A 218 16.22 3.98 -3.79
CA GLU A 218 17.54 4.52 -4.13
C GLU A 218 18.65 3.87 -3.32
N GLN A 219 18.47 3.67 -2.01
CA GLN A 219 19.44 2.97 -1.16
C GLN A 219 19.65 1.52 -1.61
N ARG A 220 18.57 0.83 -2.01
CA ARG A 220 18.67 -0.55 -2.54
C ARG A 220 19.35 -0.60 -3.90
N ALA A 221 19.04 0.35 -4.78
CA ALA A 221 19.71 0.45 -6.07
C ALA A 221 21.22 0.75 -5.89
N ALA A 222 21.57 1.58 -4.92
CA ALA A 222 22.95 1.87 -4.58
C ALA A 222 23.68 0.64 -4.00
N GLU A 223 23.07 -0.10 -3.07
CA GLU A 223 23.64 -1.32 -2.49
C GLU A 223 23.80 -2.44 -3.53
N LYS A 224 22.80 -2.65 -4.39
CA LYS A 224 22.90 -3.61 -5.49
C LYS A 224 24.00 -3.20 -6.49
N ALA A 225 24.05 -1.93 -6.87
CA ALA A 225 25.11 -1.43 -7.74
C ALA A 225 26.50 -1.52 -7.08
N LEU A 226 26.59 -1.46 -5.74
CA LEU A 226 27.83 -1.66 -5.00
C LEU A 226 28.23 -3.14 -4.95
N MET A 227 27.28 -4.06 -4.80
CA MET A 227 27.53 -5.51 -4.90
C MET A 227 27.92 -5.92 -6.32
N ASP A 228 27.25 -5.41 -7.35
CA ASP A 228 27.57 -5.70 -8.76
C ASP A 228 28.96 -5.14 -9.15
N LYS A 229 29.42 -4.09 -8.46
CA LYS A 229 30.78 -3.54 -8.58
C LYS A 229 31.78 -4.16 -7.61
N SER A 230 31.32 -5.04 -6.72
CA SER A 230 32.22 -5.67 -5.76
C SER A 230 33.12 -6.67 -6.51
N PRO A 231 34.40 -6.76 -6.11
CA PRO A 231 35.39 -7.60 -6.80
C PRO A 231 34.99 -9.08 -6.86
N LEU A 232 34.08 -9.54 -6.01
CA LEU A 232 33.56 -10.91 -6.05
C LEU A 232 32.64 -11.18 -7.26
N ALA A 233 31.94 -10.17 -7.76
CA ALA A 233 31.11 -10.27 -8.96
C ALA A 233 31.89 -9.98 -10.25
N THR A 234 32.95 -9.16 -10.16
CA THR A 234 33.73 -8.71 -11.32
C THR A 234 35.03 -9.47 -11.54
N LEU A 235 35.61 -10.14 -10.53
CA LEU A 235 36.74 -11.05 -10.74
C LEU A 235 36.20 -12.31 -11.40
N THR A 236 36.22 -12.31 -12.73
CA THR A 236 35.90 -13.50 -13.49
C THR A 236 37.04 -14.53 -13.33
N LEU A 237 36.77 -15.79 -13.68
CA LEU A 237 37.77 -16.84 -13.63
C LEU A 237 39.02 -16.45 -14.45
N GLU A 238 38.81 -15.72 -15.53
CA GLU A 238 39.82 -15.23 -16.45
C GLU A 238 40.76 -14.23 -15.77
N ASP A 239 40.25 -13.23 -15.04
CA ASP A 239 41.08 -12.27 -14.30
C ASP A 239 41.95 -12.97 -13.22
N PHE A 240 41.39 -13.98 -12.55
CA PHE A 240 42.15 -14.79 -11.60
C PHE A 240 43.23 -15.63 -12.29
N LEU A 241 42.94 -16.21 -13.47
CA LEU A 241 43.90 -16.98 -14.26
C LEU A 241 44.99 -16.08 -14.84
N GLU A 242 44.68 -14.86 -15.26
CA GLU A 242 45.64 -13.87 -15.75
C GLU A 242 46.57 -13.40 -14.63
N GLY A 243 46.03 -13.12 -13.44
CA GLY A 243 46.84 -12.83 -12.24
C GLY A 243 47.78 -13.97 -11.86
N ARG A 244 47.30 -15.23 -11.90
CA ARG A 244 48.11 -16.43 -11.65
C ARG A 244 49.19 -16.64 -12.71
N ARG A 245 48.88 -16.41 -14.00
CA ARG A 245 49.85 -16.49 -15.11
C ARG A 245 50.95 -15.44 -14.98
N LEU A 246 50.59 -14.21 -14.63
CA LEU A 246 51.56 -13.13 -14.42
C LEU A 246 52.42 -13.37 -13.18
N ALA A 247 51.88 -14.03 -12.15
CA ALA A 247 52.65 -14.45 -10.98
C ALA A 247 53.61 -15.62 -11.26
N LEU A 248 53.30 -16.47 -12.25
CA LEU A 248 54.16 -17.56 -12.70
C LEU A 248 55.29 -17.01 -13.58
N THR A 249 56.29 -16.39 -12.96
CA THR A 249 57.54 -15.97 -13.61
C THR A 249 58.67 -16.92 -13.20
N GLY A 250 59.36 -17.55 -14.17
CA GLY A 250 60.50 -18.44 -13.92
C GLY A 250 60.57 -19.67 -14.83
N THR A 251 61.52 -20.57 -14.56
CA THR A 251 61.68 -21.87 -15.25
C THR A 251 60.57 -22.83 -14.83
N LEU A 252 59.55 -22.99 -15.67
CA LEU A 252 58.43 -23.91 -15.41
C LEU A 252 58.80 -25.36 -15.70
N THR A 253 58.25 -26.29 -14.91
CA THR A 253 58.37 -27.73 -15.16
C THR A 253 57.39 -28.15 -16.27
N PRO A 254 57.86 -28.81 -17.35
CA PRO A 254 56.97 -29.32 -18.38
C PRO A 254 56.07 -30.42 -17.83
N VAL A 255 54.80 -30.42 -18.25
CA VAL A 255 53.82 -31.45 -17.83
C VAL A 255 54.04 -32.72 -18.64
N THR A 256 54.92 -33.58 -18.14
CA THR A 256 55.13 -34.95 -18.62
C THR A 256 54.38 -35.95 -17.73
N GLU A 257 54.15 -37.18 -18.19
CA GLU A 257 53.44 -38.19 -17.39
C GLU A 257 54.07 -38.45 -16.01
N GLU A 258 55.39 -38.42 -15.92
CA GLU A 258 56.12 -38.63 -14.66
C GLU A 258 55.93 -37.47 -13.68
N THR A 259 56.00 -36.23 -14.18
CA THR A 259 55.77 -35.02 -13.37
C THR A 259 54.31 -34.92 -12.94
N PHE A 260 53.36 -35.32 -13.79
CA PHE A 260 51.94 -35.34 -13.47
C PHE A 260 51.61 -36.39 -12.41
N LYS A 261 52.21 -37.60 -12.47
CA LYS A 261 52.02 -38.64 -11.44
C LYS A 261 52.52 -38.16 -10.07
N LYS A 262 53.70 -37.53 -10.01
CA LYS A 262 54.24 -36.93 -8.77
C LYS A 262 53.31 -35.85 -8.22
N TRP A 263 52.89 -34.90 -9.06
CA TRP A 263 51.95 -33.85 -8.68
C TRP A 263 50.59 -34.41 -8.21
N LYS A 264 50.08 -35.45 -8.88
CA LYS A 264 48.81 -36.08 -8.52
C LYS A 264 48.89 -36.74 -7.15
N LEU A 265 49.96 -37.47 -6.86
CA LEU A 265 50.20 -38.09 -5.55
C LEU A 265 50.31 -37.04 -4.44
N GLU A 266 51.06 -35.96 -4.67
CA GLU A 266 51.17 -34.86 -3.70
C GLU A 266 49.82 -34.18 -3.45
N ARG A 267 49.02 -33.98 -4.49
CA ARG A 267 47.70 -33.35 -4.38
C ARG A 267 46.68 -34.26 -3.70
N THR A 268 46.67 -35.56 -4.00
CA THR A 268 45.77 -36.52 -3.32
C THR A 268 46.16 -36.67 -1.86
N SER A 269 47.45 -36.82 -1.55
CA SER A 269 47.93 -36.88 -0.16
C SER A 269 47.59 -35.62 0.63
N LYS A 270 47.74 -34.43 0.03
CA LYS A 270 47.32 -33.18 0.67
C LYS A 270 45.81 -33.11 0.92
N LYS A 271 45.01 -33.54 -0.06
CA LYS A 271 43.54 -33.56 0.05
C LYS A 271 43.08 -34.55 1.13
N GLU A 272 43.69 -35.73 1.19
CA GLU A 272 43.42 -36.75 2.22
C GLU A 272 43.76 -36.22 3.61
N ALA A 273 44.91 -35.56 3.79
CA ALA A 273 45.28 -34.95 5.07
C ALA A 273 44.33 -33.80 5.49
N GLU A 274 43.86 -32.98 4.55
CA GLU A 274 42.88 -31.92 4.81
C GLU A 274 41.49 -32.49 5.13
N GLU A 275 41.09 -33.54 4.43
CA GLU A 275 39.82 -34.24 4.68
C GLU A 275 39.84 -35.00 6.00
N GLU A 276 40.95 -35.63 6.37
CA GLU A 276 41.15 -36.27 7.66
C GLU A 276 41.11 -35.22 8.78
N ALA A 277 41.77 -34.07 8.60
CA ALA A 277 41.69 -32.95 9.53
C ALA A 277 40.27 -32.36 9.62
N ARG A 278 39.51 -32.34 8.53
CA ARG A 278 38.11 -31.92 8.53
C ARG A 278 37.22 -32.96 9.21
N ARG A 279 37.37 -34.26 8.90
CA ARG A 279 36.64 -35.37 9.55
C ARG A 279 36.98 -35.50 11.03
N ALA A 280 38.18 -35.10 11.46
CA ALA A 280 38.54 -35.04 12.87
C ALA A 280 37.85 -33.86 13.59
N LYS A 281 37.54 -32.76 12.90
CA LYS A 281 36.83 -31.57 13.44
C LYS A 281 35.32 -31.69 13.34
N GLU A 282 34.83 -32.28 12.27
CA GLU A 282 33.43 -32.61 12.04
C GLU A 282 33.19 -33.97 12.69
N ALA A 283 32.83 -33.96 13.97
CA ALA A 283 32.28 -35.10 14.67
C ALA A 283 30.90 -35.45 14.07
N THR A 284 30.90 -35.90 12.82
CA THR A 284 29.70 -36.34 12.12
C THR A 284 29.12 -37.54 12.85
N GLY A 285 27.80 -37.65 12.94
CA GLY A 285 27.13 -38.73 13.70
C GLY A 285 27.63 -40.13 13.33
N ARG A 286 28.01 -40.37 12.07
CA ARG A 286 28.63 -41.64 11.62
C ARG A 286 30.03 -41.86 12.21
N ALA A 287 30.86 -40.83 12.24
CA ALA A 287 32.19 -40.89 12.83
C ALA A 287 32.14 -41.00 14.37
N LEU A 288 31.15 -40.39 15.03
CA LEU A 288 30.90 -40.55 16.46
C LEU A 288 30.43 -41.97 16.80
N PHE A 289 29.50 -42.51 16.01
CA PHE A 289 28.97 -43.86 16.18
C PHE A 289 30.05 -44.93 15.98
N GLU A 290 30.90 -44.79 14.96
CA GLU A 290 32.01 -45.72 14.68
C GLU A 290 33.16 -45.62 15.70
N LYS A 291 33.35 -44.44 16.32
CA LYS A 291 34.33 -44.24 17.39
C LYS A 291 33.87 -44.76 18.77
N GLY A 292 32.61 -45.16 18.93
CA GLY A 292 32.07 -45.73 20.18
C GLY A 292 31.85 -44.72 21.31
N ASP A 293 31.96 -43.42 21.04
CA ASP A 293 31.90 -42.36 22.07
C ASP A 293 30.45 -42.08 22.56
N TRP A 294 29.46 -42.71 21.92
CA TRP A 294 28.04 -42.64 22.32
C TRP A 294 27.70 -43.52 23.53
N GLN A 295 28.60 -44.42 23.93
CA GLN A 295 28.37 -45.38 25.03
C GLN A 295 28.79 -44.85 26.40
N ASN A 296 29.45 -43.69 26.48
CA ASN A 296 30.08 -43.22 27.71
C ASN A 296 29.29 -42.12 28.46
N GLU A 297 28.14 -41.67 27.95
CA GLU A 297 27.26 -40.71 28.63
C GLU A 297 25.99 -41.35 29.25
N THR A 298 25.79 -42.66 29.10
CA THR A 298 24.62 -43.39 29.65
C THR A 298 25.06 -44.54 30.55
N ASP A 299 25.89 -44.24 31.56
CA ASP A 299 26.10 -45.14 32.71
C ASP A 299 25.97 -44.37 34.03
N SER A 300 24.91 -43.58 34.12
CA SER A 300 24.40 -43.02 35.38
C SER A 300 22.89 -43.21 35.40
N GLU A 301 22.51 -44.39 35.89
CA GLU A 301 21.32 -44.67 36.69
C GLU A 301 20.02 -43.96 36.28
N GLU A 302 19.11 -44.67 35.62
CA GLU A 302 17.67 -44.68 35.99
C GLU A 302 16.97 -45.83 35.23
N GLU A 303 16.65 -46.88 35.98
CA GLU A 303 15.62 -47.86 35.63
C GLU A 303 14.27 -47.15 35.60
N GLU A 304 13.59 -47.10 34.46
CA GLU A 304 12.14 -46.95 34.42
C GLU A 304 11.54 -47.99 33.44
N GLU A 305 10.61 -48.77 33.99
CA GLU A 305 9.86 -49.86 33.37
C GLU A 305 8.81 -49.37 32.36
N GLU A 306 8.67 -50.20 31.32
CA GLU A 306 7.46 -50.61 30.56
C GLU A 306 6.51 -49.61 29.85
N ASP A 307 6.15 -50.08 28.65
CA ASP A 307 4.93 -49.84 27.86
C ASP A 307 4.78 -48.54 27.05
N ASP A 308 4.89 -48.65 25.72
CA ASP A 308 3.70 -48.78 24.87
C ASP A 308 4.06 -49.10 23.39
N ASP A 309 3.42 -50.15 22.89
CA ASP A 309 3.38 -50.63 21.51
C ASP A 309 2.64 -49.63 20.62
N ASP A 310 3.38 -48.84 19.83
CA ASP A 310 2.82 -48.06 18.72
C ASP A 310 3.81 -47.98 17.54
N GLY A 311 3.91 -49.08 16.78
CA GLY A 311 4.35 -49.06 15.39
C GLY A 311 5.86 -48.94 15.15
N ASP A 312 6.62 -49.97 15.54
CA ASP A 312 8.00 -50.16 15.08
C ASP A 312 8.01 -50.18 13.54
N PHE A 313 8.49 -49.07 12.96
CA PHE A 313 8.59 -48.93 11.51
C PHE A 313 9.70 -49.87 11.04
N ASP A 314 9.33 -50.96 10.34
CA ASP A 314 10.29 -51.93 9.80
C ASP A 314 11.19 -51.27 8.74
N LEU A 315 12.28 -50.65 9.21
CA LEU A 315 13.29 -49.97 8.41
C LEU A 315 14.03 -50.95 7.49
N ALA A 316 14.05 -52.24 7.82
CA ALA A 316 14.69 -53.25 6.98
C ALA A 316 13.84 -53.56 5.75
N ALA A 317 12.52 -53.67 5.93
CA ALA A 317 11.57 -53.79 4.82
C ALA A 317 11.64 -52.55 3.89
N LEU A 318 11.65 -51.34 4.46
CA LEU A 318 11.78 -50.11 3.67
C LEU A 318 13.14 -50.02 2.95
N ARG A 319 14.24 -50.38 3.61
CA ARG A 319 15.57 -50.38 2.98
C ARG A 319 15.63 -51.34 1.79
N LYS A 320 15.03 -52.52 1.93
CA LYS A 320 14.99 -53.51 0.85
C LYS A 320 14.13 -53.04 -0.34
N GLU A 321 13.00 -52.38 -0.07
CA GLU A 321 12.15 -51.82 -1.11
C GLU A 321 12.84 -50.65 -1.84
N THR A 322 13.55 -49.79 -1.10
CA THR A 322 14.33 -48.68 -1.68
C THR A 322 15.53 -49.15 -2.49
N GLU A 323 16.29 -50.14 -2.00
CA GLU A 323 17.40 -50.75 -2.75
C GLU A 323 16.92 -51.46 -4.03
N ALA A 324 15.74 -52.08 -4.00
CA ALA A 324 15.13 -52.69 -5.19
C ALA A 324 14.75 -51.62 -6.23
N LEU A 325 14.17 -50.50 -5.79
CA LEU A 325 13.85 -49.37 -6.67
C LEU A 325 15.10 -48.70 -7.25
N GLU A 326 16.19 -48.61 -6.50
CA GLU A 326 17.48 -48.09 -6.99
C GLU A 326 18.18 -49.06 -7.95
N ALA A 327 17.95 -50.37 -7.82
CA ALA A 327 18.54 -51.39 -8.69
C ALA A 327 17.83 -51.51 -10.06
N ASP A 328 16.59 -51.03 -10.16
CA ASP A 328 15.80 -51.03 -11.40
C ASP A 328 16.21 -49.91 -12.37
N ASP A 329 17.04 -48.96 -11.92
CA ASP A 329 17.64 -47.97 -12.81
C ASP A 329 18.72 -48.62 -13.69
N ALA A 330 18.62 -48.35 -15.00
CA ALA A 330 19.40 -48.89 -16.13
C ALA A 330 20.93 -48.77 -15.95
N PRO A 331 21.82 -49.13 -16.93
CA PRO A 331 23.27 -49.27 -16.67
C PRO A 331 23.96 -47.92 -16.38
N ILE A 332 23.81 -47.44 -15.15
CA ILE A 332 24.44 -46.27 -14.58
C ILE A 332 25.80 -46.73 -14.07
N LYS A 333 26.86 -46.07 -14.56
CA LYS A 333 28.20 -46.33 -14.06
C LYS A 333 28.33 -45.75 -12.66
N VAL A 334 28.13 -46.59 -11.66
CA VAL A 334 28.32 -46.24 -10.25
C VAL A 334 29.81 -46.14 -9.97
N TYR A 335 30.29 -44.92 -9.77
CA TYR A 335 31.63 -44.65 -9.24
C TYR A 335 31.49 -44.60 -7.73
N GLY A 336 31.47 -45.78 -7.09
CA GLY A 336 31.40 -45.88 -5.62
C GLY A 336 32.46 -45.01 -4.94
N SER A 337 32.16 -44.56 -3.72
CA SER A 337 33.06 -43.76 -2.87
C SER A 337 34.16 -44.60 -2.24
#